data_AF-A0A1Y5SBB1-F1
#
_entry.id   AF-A0A1Y5SBB1-F1
#
_cell.length_a   1.000
_cell.length_b   1.000
_cell.length_c   1.000
_cell.angle_alpha   90.00
_cell.angle_beta   90.00
_cell.angle_gamma   90.00
#
_symmetry.space_group_name_H-M   'P 1'
#
loop_
_entity.id
_entity.type
_entity.pdbx_description
1 polymer ?
#
loop_
_entity_poly.entity_id
_entity_poly.type
_entity_poly.pdbx_seq_one_letter_code
_entity_poly.pdbx_strand_id
1 'polypeptide(L)'
;MTDTVDSTSDARTANNAVRHTYRVLSDTEKAQMQRVKDIGAAFIAELHAIGGTGLETDRFASRDLSLANTHAEDAVMRAVRHITK
;
A
#
# COMPACT_ATOMS: atom_id res chain seq x y z
N MET A 1 -4.40 15.19 16.73
CA MET A 1 -5.17 14.62 15.61
C MET A 1 -4.17 14.03 14.64
N THR A 2 -4.21 12.71 14.40
CA THR A 2 -3.52 12.11 13.25
C THR A 2 -4.37 12.39 12.02
N ASP A 3 -3.99 13.39 11.23
CA ASP A 3 -4.63 13.68 9.95
C ASP A 3 -4.25 12.58 8.95
N THR A 4 -4.99 11.48 8.99
CA THR A 4 -4.88 10.41 8.00
C THR A 4 -5.55 10.91 6.72
N VAL A 5 -4.75 11.46 5.81
CA VAL A 5 -5.22 11.83 4.47
C VAL A 5 -5.48 10.53 3.71
N ASP A 6 -6.75 10.29 3.38
CA ASP A 6 -7.15 9.19 2.51
C ASP A 6 -6.35 9.24 1.20
N SER A 7 -5.66 8.15 0.89
CA SER A 7 -4.82 8.06 -0.31
C SER A 7 -5.62 8.24 -1.60
N THR A 8 -6.94 8.03 -1.56
CA THR A 8 -7.85 8.16 -2.69
C THR A 8 -8.47 9.56 -2.82
N SER A 9 -8.29 10.43 -1.82
CA SER A 9 -8.89 11.76 -1.78
C SER A 9 -8.10 12.79 -2.58
N ASP A 10 -8.82 13.68 -3.27
CA ASP A 10 -8.27 14.82 -4.02
C ASP A 10 -7.61 15.88 -3.10
N ALA A 11 -7.79 15.76 -1.78
CA ALA A 11 -7.16 16.60 -0.77
C ALA A 11 -5.61 16.57 -0.82
N ARG A 12 -5.00 15.58 -1.50
CA ARG A 12 -3.54 15.51 -1.70
C ARG A 12 -2.97 16.65 -2.54
N THR A 13 -3.78 17.28 -3.38
CA THR A 13 -3.32 18.34 -4.31
C THR A 13 -3.21 19.71 -3.62
N ALA A 14 -3.94 19.93 -2.51
CA ALA A 14 -4.04 21.23 -1.86
C ALA A 14 -2.86 21.60 -0.94
N ASN A 15 -1.99 20.65 -0.57
CA ASN A 15 -1.04 20.81 0.53
C ASN A 15 0.41 20.46 0.16
N ASN A 16 1.00 21.12 -0.85
CA ASN A 16 2.46 21.12 -0.96
C ASN A 16 3.05 22.31 -1.75
N ALA A 17 3.64 23.27 -1.04
CA ALA A 17 4.37 24.39 -1.62
C ALA A 17 5.83 24.04 -2.03
N VAL A 18 6.31 22.81 -1.76
CA VAL A 18 7.72 22.42 -1.92
C VAL A 18 7.92 21.16 -2.78
N ARG A 19 6.85 20.42 -3.14
CA ARG A 19 6.95 19.18 -3.94
C ARG A 19 6.16 19.28 -5.23
N HIS A 20 6.71 18.67 -6.29
CA HIS A 20 6.08 18.45 -7.59
C HIS A 20 4.57 18.30 -7.46
N THR A 21 3.83 19.14 -8.19
CA THR A 21 2.38 19.09 -8.32
C THR A 21 1.96 17.65 -8.62
N TYR A 22 1.29 16.98 -7.66
CA TYR A 22 0.78 15.64 -7.87
C TYR A 22 -0.37 15.72 -8.87
N ARG A 23 -0.34 14.86 -9.90
CA ARG A 23 -1.43 14.73 -10.86
C ARG A 23 -2.68 14.20 -10.15
N VAL A 24 -3.84 14.77 -10.48
CA VAL A 24 -5.13 14.23 -10.05
C VAL A 24 -5.38 12.91 -10.80
N LEU A 25 -5.62 11.85 -10.04
CA LEU A 25 -5.93 10.53 -10.60
C LEU A 25 -7.38 10.48 -11.07
N SER A 26 -7.61 9.82 -12.19
CA SER A 26 -8.95 9.42 -12.60
C SER A 26 -9.54 8.41 -11.62
N ASP A 27 -10.87 8.28 -11.59
CA ASP A 27 -11.55 7.30 -10.74
C ASP A 27 -11.10 5.86 -11.03
N THR A 28 -10.80 5.56 -12.30
CA THR A 28 -10.23 4.28 -12.72
C THR A 28 -8.88 4.02 -12.08
N GLU A 29 -7.98 5.02 -12.08
CA GLU A 29 -6.65 4.92 -11.48
C GLU A 29 -6.74 4.81 -9.95
N LYS A 30 -7.64 5.58 -9.31
CA LYS A 30 -7.92 5.44 -7.87
C LYS A 30 -8.38 4.02 -7.54
N ALA A 31 -9.30 3.47 -8.32
CA ALA A 31 -9.80 2.11 -8.14
C ALA A 31 -8.72 1.04 -8.40
N GLN A 32 -7.85 1.23 -9.40
CA GLN A 32 -6.71 0.34 -9.66
C GLN A 32 -5.71 0.35 -8.50
N MET A 33 -5.35 1.55 -8.00
CA MET A 33 -4.45 1.70 -6.86
C MET A 33 -5.02 1.00 -5.63
N GLN A 34 -6.30 1.20 -5.33
CA GLN A 34 -6.96 0.57 -4.18
C GLN A 34 -6.92 -0.95 -4.31
N ARG A 35 -7.34 -1.50 -5.45
CA ARG A 35 -7.32 -2.95 -5.70
C ARG A 35 -5.93 -3.56 -5.51
N VAL A 36 -4.88 -2.89 -5.99
CA VAL A 36 -3.49 -3.38 -5.81
C VAL A 36 -3.10 -3.42 -4.33
N LYS A 37 -3.48 -2.41 -3.55
CA LYS A 37 -3.23 -2.39 -2.10
C LYS A 37 -4.01 -3.47 -1.37
N ASP A 38 -5.27 -3.68 -1.73
CA ASP A 38 -6.13 -4.70 -1.12
C ASP A 38 -5.58 -6.11 -1.39
N ILE A 39 -5.10 -6.38 -2.60
CA ILE A 39 -4.43 -7.65 -2.94
C ILE A 39 -3.16 -7.84 -2.11
N GLY A 40 -2.35 -6.79 -1.97
CA GLY A 40 -1.16 -6.82 -1.11
C GLY A 40 -1.50 -7.15 0.34
N ALA A 41 -2.48 -6.44 0.92
CA ALA A 41 -2.94 -6.66 2.28
C ALA A 41 -3.48 -8.09 2.48
N ALA A 42 -4.27 -8.60 1.53
CA ALA A 42 -4.79 -9.97 1.59
C ALA A 42 -3.68 -11.01 1.55
N PHE A 43 -2.66 -10.83 0.70
CA PHE A 43 -1.52 -11.74 0.64
C PHE A 43 -0.72 -11.73 1.95
N ILE A 44 -0.44 -10.55 2.51
CA ILE A 44 0.26 -10.41 3.79
C ILE A 44 -0.53 -11.09 4.93
N ALA A 45 -1.85 -10.93 4.94
CA ALA A 45 -2.70 -11.60 5.92
C ALA A 45 -2.62 -13.13 5.82
N GLU A 46 -2.53 -13.68 4.61
CA GLU A 46 -2.33 -15.11 4.39
C GLU A 46 -0.96 -15.58 4.91
N LEU A 47 0.10 -14.77 4.76
CA LEU A 47 1.43 -15.09 5.32
C LEU A 47 1.38 -15.19 6.85
N HIS A 48 0.64 -14.30 7.51
CA HIS A 48 0.39 -14.36 8.95
C HIS A 48 -0.41 -15.61 9.35
N ALA A 49 -1.47 -15.93 8.60
CA ALA A 49 -2.28 -17.13 8.83
C ALA A 49 -1.45 -18.42 8.71
N ILE A 50 -0.61 -18.54 7.66
CA ILE A 50 0.30 -19.68 7.46
C ILE A 50 1.32 -19.77 8.60
N GLY A 51 1.86 -18.63 9.05
CA GLY A 51 2.84 -18.59 10.14
C GLY A 51 2.24 -18.75 11.53
N GLY A 52 0.93 -18.64 11.69
CA GLY A 52 0.28 -18.58 13.00
C GLY A 52 0.67 -17.32 13.80
N THR A 53 0.99 -16.21 13.13
CA THR A 53 1.27 -14.91 13.78
C THR A 53 0.10 -13.95 13.63
N GLY A 54 -0.01 -12.96 14.52
CA GLY A 54 -1.08 -11.95 14.46
C GLY A 54 -0.81 -10.84 13.44
N LEU A 55 -1.86 -10.21 12.92
CA LEU A 55 -1.75 -9.08 11.97
C LEU A 55 -1.28 -7.79 12.64
N GLU A 56 -1.36 -7.73 13.97
CA GLU A 56 -0.90 -6.63 14.79
C GLU A 56 0.62 -6.62 15.02
N THR A 57 1.34 -7.63 14.54
CA THR A 57 2.80 -7.71 14.66
C THR A 57 3.49 -7.68 13.30
N ASP A 58 4.61 -6.96 13.24
CA ASP A 58 5.49 -6.97 12.06
C ASP A 58 6.38 -8.24 11.99
N ARG A 59 6.13 -9.25 12.84
CA ARG A 59 6.91 -10.50 12.87
C ARG A 59 6.20 -11.65 12.16
N PHE A 60 6.94 -12.31 11.29
CA PHE A 60 6.55 -13.58 10.68
C PHE A 60 7.24 -14.76 11.36
N ALA A 61 6.63 -15.93 11.27
CA ALA A 61 7.12 -17.15 11.91
C ALA A 61 8.42 -17.71 11.31
N SER A 62 8.77 -17.32 10.09
CA SER A 62 9.98 -17.79 9.41
C SER A 62 10.60 -16.71 8.54
N ARG A 63 11.89 -16.89 8.21
CA ARG A 63 12.63 -16.02 7.29
C ARG A 63 11.99 -15.97 5.90
N ASP A 64 11.48 -17.09 5.40
CA ASP A 64 10.88 -17.16 4.07
C ASP A 64 9.58 -16.35 4.00
N LEU A 65 8.76 -16.40 5.06
CA LEU A 65 7.55 -15.56 5.15
C LEU A 65 7.91 -14.08 5.28
N SER A 66 8.96 -13.73 6.03
CA SER A 66 9.44 -12.34 6.09
C SER A 66 9.90 -11.84 4.72
N LEU A 67 10.65 -12.65 3.96
CA LEU A 67 11.11 -12.28 2.62
C LEU A 67 9.94 -12.17 1.63
N ALA A 68 8.96 -13.08 1.71
CA ALA A 68 7.74 -13.01 0.92
C ALA A 68 6.98 -11.69 1.17
N ASN A 69 6.85 -11.27 2.44
CA ASN A 69 6.26 -9.98 2.79
C ASN A 69 7.01 -8.81 2.14
N THR A 70 8.34 -8.76 2.29
CA THR A 70 9.18 -7.70 1.70
C THR A 70 9.00 -7.61 0.18
N HIS A 71 8.95 -8.75 -0.52
CA HIS A 71 8.76 -8.77 -1.95
C HIS A 71 7.34 -8.35 -2.37
N ALA A 72 6.32 -8.73 -1.59
CA ALA A 72 4.95 -8.29 -1.83
C ALA A 72 4.81 -6.77 -1.68
N GLU A 73 5.37 -6.19 -0.62
CA GLU A 73 5.37 -4.75 -0.39
C GLU A 73 6.10 -3.99 -1.52
N ASP A 74 7.27 -4.45 -1.96
CA ASP A 74 7.99 -3.83 -3.09
C ASP A 74 7.17 -3.91 -4.39
N ALA A 75 6.55 -5.06 -4.68
CA ALA A 75 5.70 -5.23 -5.85
C ALA A 75 4.50 -4.26 -5.84
N VAL A 76 3.80 -4.16 -4.70
CA VAL A 76 2.68 -3.23 -4.49
C VAL A 76 3.14 -1.79 -4.70
N MET A 77 4.28 -1.41 -4.10
CA MET A 77 4.80 -0.04 -4.19
C MET A 77 5.20 0.33 -5.63
N ARG A 78 5.79 -0.60 -6.40
CA ARG A 78 6.11 -0.38 -7.82
C ARG A 78 4.86 -0.22 -8.68
N ALA A 79 3.85 -1.06 -8.46
CA ALA A 79 2.58 -0.98 -9.19
C ALA A 79 1.84 0.32 -8.87
N VAL A 80 1.73 0.70 -7.59
CA VAL A 80 1.14 1.98 -7.19
C VAL A 80 1.89 3.15 -7.82
N ARG A 81 3.23 3.14 -7.80
CA ARG A 81 4.04 4.18 -8.43
C ARG A 81 3.78 4.29 -9.94
N HIS A 82 3.53 3.19 -10.63
CA HIS A 82 3.17 3.23 -12.05
C HIS A 82 1.80 3.89 -12.26
N ILE A 83 0.81 3.56 -11.42
CA ILE A 83 -0.54 4.14 -11.49
C ILE A 83 -0.51 5.65 -11.16
N THR A 84 0.29 6.05 -10.18
CA THR A 84 0.30 7.43 -9.66
C THR A 84 1.39 8.32 -10.25
N LYS A 85 2.03 7.91 -11.34
CA LYS A 85 3.05 8.71 -12.03
C LYS A 85 2.44 9.90 -12.78
#